data_AF-A0A957WKG7-F1
#
_entry.id   AF-A0A957WKG7-F1
#
_cell.length_a   1.000
_cell.length_b   1.000
_cell.length_c   1.000
_cell.angle_alpha   90.00
_cell.angle_beta   90.00
_cell.angle_gamma   90.00
#
_symmetry.space_group_name_H-M   'P 1'
#
loop_
_entity.id
_entity.type
_entity.pdbx_description
1 polymer ?
#
loop_
_entity_poly.entity_id
_entity_poly.type
_entity_poly.pdbx_seq_one_letter_code
_entity_poly.pdbx_strand_id
1 'polypeptide(L)'
;MTYRMFSFVPRYLSWLWPVILLMLSGCLGSLPWGCPPNCVGADMIGRDMTGASLPQAKLVEANLRRTVLVQADLSEADLSGAKLVETNLANANLNQALLLGVDLTKANLGGANLAGADLTGANLTGANLTGTDLTLARLWGGNLTQATLIGGNLTSTDLTGVELSKANVSGSNISNTILNGAWLSGADMSGTLLVKSALTGAWLNMTNLTGSNLSGADLSGASLYAANLTGVDLTDANLEGANLVGANLGGADLRGANLLGALTRVNDFVVDSITDPVITELNEADRAALAQDADLCGSRYDQQTQWPDMFEIPTCAILVE
;
A
#
# COMPACT_ATOMS: atom_id res chain seq x y z
N MET A 1 -52.02 -0.65 -44.98
CA MET A 1 -51.15 -1.67 -45.62
C MET A 1 -50.17 -2.18 -44.57
N THR A 2 -50.52 -3.32 -43.98
CA THR A 2 -49.74 -4.07 -43.01
C THR A 2 -48.76 -4.97 -43.77
N TYR A 3 -47.47 -4.85 -43.50
CA TYR A 3 -46.52 -5.93 -43.76
C TYR A 3 -45.85 -6.31 -42.44
N ARG A 4 -46.29 -7.46 -41.92
CA ARG A 4 -45.49 -8.31 -41.01
C ARG A 4 -44.31 -8.83 -41.82
N MET A 5 -43.10 -8.73 -41.28
CA MET A 5 -42.02 -9.63 -41.67
C MET A 5 -41.48 -10.31 -40.41
N PHE A 6 -41.55 -11.63 -40.46
CA PHE A 6 -41.20 -12.55 -39.39
C PHE A 6 -39.70 -12.51 -39.06
N SER A 7 -39.45 -12.69 -37.77
CA SER A 7 -38.28 -13.25 -37.13
C SER A 7 -37.36 -14.10 -38.01
N PHE A 8 -36.11 -13.66 -38.15
CA PHE A 8 -34.93 -14.54 -38.23
C PHE A 8 -33.70 -13.71 -37.83
N VAL A 9 -33.48 -13.53 -36.52
CA VAL A 9 -32.19 -13.03 -36.02
C VAL A 9 -31.36 -14.25 -35.65
N PRO A 10 -30.22 -14.51 -36.31
CA PRO A 10 -29.32 -15.61 -35.98
C PRO A 10 -28.83 -15.49 -34.54
N ARG A 11 -28.77 -16.62 -33.81
CA ARG A 11 -28.21 -16.70 -32.44
C ARG A 11 -26.74 -16.25 -32.30
N TYR A 12 -26.08 -15.88 -33.40
CA TYR A 12 -24.73 -15.31 -33.42
C TYR A 12 -24.68 -13.78 -33.31
N LEU A 13 -25.82 -13.08 -33.26
CA LEU A 13 -25.90 -11.62 -33.10
C LEU A 13 -26.34 -11.16 -31.70
N SER A 14 -26.50 -12.06 -30.72
CA SER A 14 -26.90 -11.68 -29.35
C SER A 14 -25.87 -10.82 -28.61
N TRP A 15 -24.60 -10.82 -29.05
CA TRP A 15 -23.53 -9.96 -28.53
C TRP A 15 -23.55 -8.54 -29.10
N LEU A 16 -24.26 -8.30 -30.21
CA LEU A 16 -24.36 -6.98 -30.82
C LEU A 16 -25.40 -6.09 -30.13
N TRP A 17 -26.34 -6.65 -29.37
CA TRP A 17 -27.35 -5.86 -28.67
C TRP A 17 -26.82 -5.00 -27.52
N PRO A 18 -25.89 -5.46 -26.65
CA PRO A 18 -25.26 -4.54 -25.70
C PRO A 18 -24.46 -3.44 -26.41
N VAL A 19 -23.76 -3.75 -27.52
CA VAL A 19 -22.96 -2.79 -28.30
C VAL A 19 -23.83 -1.76 -29.03
N ILE A 20 -25.00 -2.15 -29.54
CA ILE A 20 -25.95 -1.26 -30.20
C ILE A 20 -26.69 -0.40 -29.17
N LEU A 21 -26.97 -0.91 -27.96
CA LEU A 21 -27.51 -0.10 -26.86
C LEU A 21 -26.48 0.93 -26.35
N LEU A 22 -25.19 0.57 -26.34
CA LEU A 22 -24.05 1.43 -26.03
C LEU A 22 -23.81 2.54 -27.08
N MET A 23 -24.15 2.29 -28.35
CA MET A 23 -24.12 3.34 -29.39
C MET A 23 -25.23 4.39 -29.19
N LEU A 24 -26.34 4.03 -28.54
CA LEU A 24 -27.49 4.92 -28.32
C LEU A 24 -27.40 5.73 -27.01
N SER A 25 -26.52 5.36 -26.08
CA SER A 25 -26.33 6.06 -24.79
C SER A 25 -25.27 7.17 -24.81
N GLY A 26 -24.69 7.50 -25.97
CA GLY A 26 -23.81 8.66 -26.13
C GLY A 26 -22.38 8.51 -25.56
N CYS A 27 -22.02 7.38 -24.95
CA CYS A 27 -20.68 7.16 -24.35
C CYS A 27 -19.56 6.78 -25.35
N LEU A 28 -19.89 6.41 -26.59
CA LEU A 28 -18.91 5.87 -27.56
C LEU A 28 -18.47 6.84 -28.65
N GLY A 29 -18.98 8.08 -28.68
CA GLY A 29 -18.68 9.04 -29.74
C GLY A 29 -17.22 9.51 -29.82
N SER A 30 -16.39 9.19 -28.83
CA SER A 30 -15.01 9.67 -28.71
C SER A 30 -13.95 8.58 -28.64
N LEU A 31 -14.30 7.30 -28.52
CA LEU A 31 -13.26 6.25 -28.49
C LEU A 31 -12.58 6.11 -29.85
N PRO A 32 -11.24 5.96 -29.90
CA PRO A 32 -10.56 5.68 -31.16
C PRO A 32 -11.16 4.44 -31.82
N TRP A 33 -11.26 4.47 -33.16
CA TRP A 33 -11.83 3.37 -33.94
C TRP A 33 -11.13 2.05 -33.57
N GLY A 34 -11.89 1.06 -33.10
CA GLY A 34 -11.40 -0.26 -32.69
C GLY A 34 -11.36 -0.54 -31.19
N CYS A 35 -11.61 0.45 -30.33
CA CYS A 35 -11.40 0.31 -28.88
C CYS A 35 -12.24 -0.80 -28.19
N PRO A 36 -13.52 -1.05 -28.50
CA PRO A 36 -14.25 -2.14 -27.81
C PRO A 36 -14.06 -3.50 -28.52
N PRO A 37 -13.56 -4.57 -27.85
CA PRO A 37 -12.95 -4.65 -26.51
C PRO A 37 -11.41 -4.54 -26.49
N ASN A 38 -10.79 -4.18 -27.62
CA ASN A 38 -9.34 -4.13 -27.79
C ASN A 38 -8.83 -2.70 -28.06
N CYS A 39 -8.33 -2.05 -27.02
CA CYS A 39 -7.71 -0.73 -27.02
C CYS A 39 -6.17 -0.80 -26.86
N VAL A 40 -5.51 -1.89 -27.27
CA VAL A 40 -4.04 -2.04 -27.10
C VAL A 40 -3.31 -0.88 -27.79
N GLY A 41 -2.45 -0.20 -27.03
CA GLY A 41 -1.67 0.96 -27.50
C GLY A 41 -2.51 2.20 -27.85
N ALA A 42 -3.79 2.23 -27.51
CA ALA A 42 -4.67 3.36 -27.84
C ALA A 42 -4.21 4.66 -27.17
N ASP A 43 -4.31 5.78 -27.90
CA ASP A 43 -4.00 7.11 -27.39
C ASP A 43 -5.27 7.85 -26.92
N MET A 44 -5.36 8.05 -25.62
CA MET A 44 -6.50 8.62 -24.93
C MET A 44 -6.11 9.79 -24.02
N ILE A 45 -4.92 10.37 -24.21
CA ILE A 45 -4.40 11.46 -23.37
C ILE A 45 -5.46 12.56 -23.17
N GLY A 46 -5.70 12.93 -21.90
CA GLY A 46 -6.54 14.07 -21.56
C GLY A 46 -8.03 13.90 -21.83
N ARG A 47 -8.48 12.72 -22.28
CA ARG A 47 -9.90 12.50 -22.60
C ARG A 47 -10.74 12.42 -21.33
N ASP A 48 -11.98 12.88 -21.44
CA ASP A 48 -12.99 12.63 -20.42
C ASP A 48 -13.76 11.35 -20.77
N MET A 49 -13.65 10.38 -19.87
CA MET A 49 -14.24 9.05 -19.92
C MET A 49 -14.89 8.73 -18.58
N THR A 50 -15.40 9.76 -17.89
CA THR A 50 -16.14 9.62 -16.63
C THR A 50 -17.29 8.63 -16.80
N GLY A 51 -17.38 7.65 -15.91
CA GLY A 51 -18.41 6.61 -15.94
C GLY A 51 -18.31 5.63 -17.12
N ALA A 52 -17.21 5.64 -17.87
CA ALA A 52 -17.01 4.71 -18.98
C ALA A 52 -17.10 3.25 -18.50
N SER A 53 -17.81 2.42 -19.24
CA SER A 53 -17.88 0.98 -18.99
C SER A 53 -16.90 0.26 -19.91
N LEU A 54 -15.83 -0.27 -19.32
CA LEU A 54 -14.71 -0.96 -19.96
C LEU A 54 -14.34 -2.26 -19.20
N PRO A 55 -15.30 -3.07 -18.72
CA PRO A 55 -14.95 -4.32 -18.06
C PRO A 55 -14.25 -5.24 -19.06
N GLN A 56 -13.21 -5.94 -18.61
CA GLN A 56 -12.40 -6.86 -19.41
C GLN A 56 -11.78 -6.23 -20.66
N ALA A 57 -11.72 -4.89 -20.75
CA ALA A 57 -11.13 -4.20 -21.88
C ALA A 57 -9.61 -4.43 -21.91
N LYS A 58 -9.06 -4.61 -23.11
CA LYS A 58 -7.60 -4.69 -23.30
C LYS A 58 -7.04 -3.31 -23.58
N LEU A 59 -6.44 -2.70 -22.57
CA LEU A 59 -5.80 -1.39 -22.58
C LEU A 59 -4.27 -1.49 -22.44
N VAL A 60 -3.70 -2.66 -22.76
CA VAL A 60 -2.27 -2.93 -22.68
C VAL A 60 -1.50 -1.84 -23.43
N GLU A 61 -0.50 -1.26 -22.77
CA GLU A 61 0.34 -0.16 -23.29
C GLU A 61 -0.42 1.10 -23.74
N ALA A 62 -1.71 1.23 -23.42
CA ALA A 62 -2.50 2.40 -23.78
C ALA A 62 -1.94 3.67 -23.10
N ASN A 63 -2.04 4.79 -23.81
CA ASN A 63 -1.64 6.08 -23.28
C ASN A 63 -2.87 6.79 -22.72
N LEU A 64 -3.04 6.66 -21.40
CA LEU A 64 -4.16 7.20 -20.63
C LEU A 64 -3.75 8.42 -19.80
N ARG A 65 -2.59 9.03 -20.07
CA ARG A 65 -2.09 10.16 -19.28
C ARG A 65 -3.11 11.28 -19.18
N ARG A 66 -3.31 11.81 -17.98
CA ARG A 66 -4.24 12.92 -17.70
C ARG A 66 -5.69 12.66 -18.13
N THR A 67 -6.06 11.40 -18.39
CA THR A 67 -7.44 11.02 -18.71
C THR A 67 -8.29 11.14 -17.46
N VAL A 68 -9.58 11.43 -17.62
CA VAL A 68 -10.57 11.39 -16.55
C VAL A 68 -11.35 10.10 -16.69
N LEU A 69 -11.12 9.17 -15.76
CA LEU A 69 -11.78 7.87 -15.63
C LEU A 69 -12.53 7.78 -14.29
N VAL A 70 -13.02 8.91 -13.80
CA VAL A 70 -13.79 8.99 -12.56
C VAL A 70 -15.00 8.08 -12.68
N GLN A 71 -15.23 7.21 -11.68
CA GLN A 71 -16.33 6.24 -11.67
C GLN A 71 -16.37 5.29 -12.88
N ALA A 72 -15.28 5.16 -13.64
CA ALA A 72 -15.21 4.22 -14.74
C ALA A 72 -15.21 2.78 -14.21
N ASP A 73 -15.83 1.87 -14.95
CA ASP A 73 -15.76 0.43 -14.70
C ASP A 73 -14.67 -0.18 -15.57
N LEU A 74 -13.55 -0.52 -14.94
CA LEU A 74 -12.37 -1.17 -15.50
C LEU A 74 -12.16 -2.54 -14.83
N SER A 75 -13.23 -3.15 -14.30
CA SER A 75 -13.15 -4.46 -13.66
C SER A 75 -12.58 -5.50 -14.64
N GLU A 76 -11.64 -6.29 -14.16
CA GLU A 76 -10.94 -7.33 -14.93
C GLU A 76 -10.26 -6.80 -16.23
N ALA A 77 -10.10 -5.49 -16.38
CA ALA A 77 -9.44 -4.91 -17.54
C ALA A 77 -7.93 -5.18 -17.49
N ASP A 78 -7.32 -5.29 -18.67
CA ASP A 78 -5.88 -5.44 -18.80
C ASP A 78 -5.24 -4.12 -19.18
N LEU A 79 -4.65 -3.43 -18.19
CA LEU A 79 -3.93 -2.17 -18.31
C LEU A 79 -2.41 -2.38 -18.20
N SER A 80 -1.92 -3.60 -18.43
CA SER A 80 -0.48 -3.90 -18.31
C SER A 80 0.37 -2.96 -19.16
N GLY A 81 1.37 -2.34 -18.56
CA GLY A 81 2.26 -1.35 -19.21
C GLY A 81 1.58 -0.04 -19.66
N ALA A 82 0.30 0.18 -19.32
CA ALA A 82 -0.39 1.41 -19.67
C ALA A 82 0.22 2.62 -18.94
N LYS A 83 0.08 3.80 -19.55
CA LYS A 83 0.61 5.06 -19.02
C LYS A 83 -0.53 5.87 -18.45
N LEU A 84 -0.66 5.85 -17.14
CA LEU A 84 -1.74 6.47 -16.36
C LEU A 84 -1.25 7.67 -15.52
N VAL A 85 -0.10 8.26 -15.88
CA VAL A 85 0.44 9.46 -15.21
C VAL A 85 -0.61 10.57 -15.12
N GLU A 86 -0.80 11.11 -13.92
CA GLU A 86 -1.78 12.18 -13.62
C GLU A 86 -3.23 11.85 -14.03
N THR A 87 -3.58 10.57 -14.20
CA THR A 87 -4.95 10.15 -14.52
C THR A 87 -5.86 10.30 -13.31
N ASN A 88 -7.09 10.73 -13.52
CA ASN A 88 -8.10 10.76 -12.47
C ASN A 88 -8.98 9.49 -12.52
N LEU A 89 -8.69 8.53 -11.65
CA LEU A 89 -9.39 7.26 -11.44
C LEU A 89 -10.26 7.29 -10.16
N ALA A 90 -10.64 8.47 -9.67
CA ALA A 90 -11.40 8.57 -8.42
C ALA A 90 -12.69 7.75 -8.48
N ASN A 91 -12.90 6.90 -7.47
CA ASN A 91 -14.03 5.97 -7.38
C ASN A 91 -14.18 5.00 -8.58
N ALA A 92 -13.13 4.79 -9.37
CA ALA A 92 -13.16 3.80 -10.45
C ALA A 92 -13.19 2.38 -9.88
N ASN A 93 -13.82 1.46 -10.61
CA ASN A 93 -13.79 0.05 -10.31
C ASN A 93 -12.67 -0.62 -11.11
N LEU A 94 -11.59 -1.00 -10.44
CA LEU A 94 -10.42 -1.72 -10.97
C LEU A 94 -10.33 -3.13 -10.34
N ASN A 95 -11.46 -3.67 -9.84
CA ASN A 95 -11.49 -4.99 -9.22
C ASN A 95 -10.89 -6.03 -10.18
N GLN A 96 -9.92 -6.81 -9.69
CA GLN A 96 -9.23 -7.85 -10.46
C GLN A 96 -8.59 -7.38 -11.78
N ALA A 97 -8.33 -6.07 -11.94
CA ALA A 97 -7.63 -5.55 -13.11
C ALA A 97 -6.16 -5.99 -13.12
N LEU A 98 -5.61 -6.17 -14.33
CA LEU A 98 -4.18 -6.39 -14.53
C LEU A 98 -3.50 -5.04 -14.77
N LEU A 99 -2.63 -4.65 -13.85
CA LEU A 99 -1.93 -3.37 -13.80
C LEU A 99 -0.39 -3.59 -13.76
N LEU A 100 0.07 -4.66 -14.39
CA LEU A 100 1.47 -5.07 -14.38
C LEU A 100 2.36 -3.97 -14.98
N GLY A 101 3.34 -3.48 -14.22
CA GLY A 101 4.28 -2.46 -14.67
C GLY A 101 3.63 -1.13 -15.09
N VAL A 102 2.40 -0.86 -14.63
CA VAL A 102 1.67 0.37 -14.98
C VAL A 102 2.33 1.61 -14.40
N ASP A 103 2.30 2.73 -15.12
CA ASP A 103 2.77 4.01 -14.61
C ASP A 103 1.58 4.86 -14.12
N LEU A 104 1.32 4.84 -12.82
CA LEU A 104 0.30 5.60 -12.09
C LEU A 104 0.91 6.81 -11.35
N THR A 105 2.07 7.29 -11.76
CA THR A 105 2.74 8.44 -11.12
C THR A 105 1.76 9.62 -10.98
N LYS A 106 1.56 10.11 -9.76
CA LYS A 106 0.64 11.21 -9.42
C LYS A 106 -0.81 11.00 -9.88
N ALA A 107 -1.24 9.77 -10.14
CA ALA A 107 -2.63 9.48 -10.44
C ALA A 107 -3.51 9.69 -9.20
N ASN A 108 -4.79 10.03 -9.42
CA ASN A 108 -5.78 10.13 -8.36
C ASN A 108 -6.68 8.90 -8.38
N LEU A 109 -6.47 7.97 -7.45
CA LEU A 109 -7.26 6.76 -7.22
C LEU A 109 -8.16 6.88 -5.98
N GLY A 110 -8.41 8.08 -5.45
CA GLY A 110 -9.20 8.25 -4.22
C GLY A 110 -10.54 7.52 -4.27
N GLY A 111 -10.80 6.63 -3.31
CA GLY A 111 -12.01 5.79 -3.24
C GLY A 111 -12.13 4.70 -4.30
N ALA A 112 -11.11 4.44 -5.12
CA ALA A 112 -11.15 3.39 -6.13
C ALA A 112 -11.15 1.99 -5.50
N ASN A 113 -11.80 1.05 -6.18
CA ASN A 113 -11.79 -0.37 -5.82
C ASN A 113 -10.71 -1.09 -6.64
N LEU A 114 -9.62 -1.47 -6.01
CA LEU A 114 -8.51 -2.25 -6.56
C LEU A 114 -8.44 -3.67 -5.96
N ALA A 115 -9.54 -4.15 -5.36
CA ALA A 115 -9.54 -5.45 -4.70
C ALA A 115 -9.16 -6.56 -5.69
N GLY A 116 -8.18 -7.38 -5.32
CA GLY A 116 -7.64 -8.46 -6.15
C GLY A 116 -6.87 -8.03 -7.40
N ALA A 117 -6.61 -6.72 -7.59
CA ALA A 117 -5.85 -6.24 -8.74
C ALA A 117 -4.37 -6.64 -8.64
N ASP A 118 -3.72 -6.82 -9.80
CA ASP A 118 -2.30 -7.13 -9.87
C ASP A 118 -1.50 -5.91 -10.34
N LEU A 119 -0.89 -5.19 -9.41
CA LEU A 119 -0.03 -4.03 -9.63
C LEU A 119 1.47 -4.39 -9.49
N THR A 120 1.85 -5.64 -9.74
CA THR A 120 3.26 -6.05 -9.70
C THR A 120 4.13 -5.13 -10.56
N GLY A 121 5.17 -4.56 -9.95
CA GLY A 121 6.10 -3.61 -10.60
C GLY A 121 5.49 -2.25 -10.99
N ALA A 122 4.28 -1.92 -10.54
CA ALA A 122 3.65 -0.64 -10.84
C ALA A 122 4.37 0.54 -10.17
N ASN A 123 4.39 1.68 -10.86
CA ASN A 123 4.88 2.94 -10.29
C ASN A 123 3.70 3.83 -9.87
N LEU A 124 3.48 3.97 -8.58
CA LEU A 124 2.48 4.84 -7.95
C LEU A 124 3.11 6.01 -7.19
N THR A 125 4.33 6.44 -7.57
CA THR A 125 5.03 7.55 -6.91
C THR A 125 4.13 8.79 -6.82
N GLY A 126 3.90 9.27 -5.60
CA GLY A 126 3.06 10.44 -5.33
C GLY A 126 1.58 10.29 -5.72
N ALA A 127 1.08 9.08 -5.94
CA ALA A 127 -0.33 8.84 -6.25
C ALA A 127 -1.22 9.05 -5.01
N ASN A 128 -2.46 9.46 -5.23
CA ASN A 128 -3.47 9.54 -4.18
C ASN A 128 -4.35 8.28 -4.19
N LEU A 129 -4.20 7.44 -3.18
CA LEU A 129 -4.98 6.23 -2.91
C LEU A 129 -5.84 6.35 -1.63
N THR A 130 -6.17 7.57 -1.21
CA THR A 130 -7.00 7.81 -0.01
C THR A 130 -8.31 7.01 -0.08
N GLY A 131 -8.60 6.23 0.95
CA GLY A 131 -9.82 5.43 1.04
C GLY A 131 -9.99 4.36 -0.04
N THR A 132 -8.91 3.92 -0.68
CA THR A 132 -8.95 2.82 -1.66
C THR A 132 -9.18 1.46 -1.00
N ASP A 133 -9.78 0.54 -1.75
CA ASP A 133 -9.82 -0.88 -1.39
C ASP A 133 -8.75 -1.62 -2.21
N LEU A 134 -7.69 -2.07 -1.54
CA LEU A 134 -6.58 -2.87 -2.08
C LEU A 134 -6.61 -4.31 -1.55
N THR A 135 -7.73 -4.76 -0.98
CA THR A 135 -7.84 -6.10 -0.40
C THR A 135 -7.41 -7.17 -1.40
N LEU A 136 -6.56 -8.10 -0.96
CA LEU A 136 -6.04 -9.19 -1.81
C LEU A 136 -5.26 -8.73 -3.06
N ALA A 137 -4.93 -7.45 -3.21
CA ALA A 137 -4.12 -6.97 -4.32
C ALA A 137 -2.66 -7.45 -4.19
N ARG A 138 -1.93 -7.46 -5.31
CA ARG A 138 -0.49 -7.73 -5.36
C ARG A 138 0.25 -6.49 -5.82
N LEU A 139 1.25 -6.05 -5.08
CA LEU A 139 2.10 -4.92 -5.47
C LEU A 139 3.59 -5.27 -5.42
N TRP A 140 3.98 -6.55 -5.47
CA TRP A 140 5.38 -6.97 -5.39
C TRP A 140 6.30 -6.13 -6.31
N GLY A 141 7.35 -5.54 -5.72
CA GLY A 141 8.30 -4.68 -6.43
C GLY A 141 7.72 -3.34 -6.93
N GLY A 142 6.51 -2.96 -6.52
CA GLY A 142 5.90 -1.67 -6.83
C GLY A 142 6.53 -0.51 -6.06
N ASN A 143 6.35 0.69 -6.58
CA ASN A 143 6.85 1.93 -5.97
C ASN A 143 5.70 2.85 -5.56
N LEU A 144 5.51 3.04 -4.26
CA LEU A 144 4.56 3.94 -3.62
C LEU A 144 5.26 5.07 -2.84
N THR A 145 6.50 5.43 -3.22
CA THR A 145 7.23 6.55 -2.62
C THR A 145 6.33 7.79 -2.58
N GLN A 146 6.19 8.41 -1.41
CA GLN A 146 5.36 9.62 -1.19
C GLN A 146 3.88 9.49 -1.61
N ALA A 147 3.35 8.26 -1.76
CA ALA A 147 1.93 8.07 -2.03
C ALA A 147 1.08 8.33 -0.78
N THR A 148 -0.19 8.67 -0.99
CA THR A 148 -1.17 8.90 0.11
C THR A 148 -2.20 7.78 0.11
N LEU A 149 -2.23 6.94 1.13
CA LEU A 149 -3.12 5.80 1.30
C LEU A 149 -4.09 5.95 2.49
N ILE A 150 -4.24 7.16 3.02
CA ILE A 150 -4.99 7.44 4.27
C ILE A 150 -6.34 6.72 4.30
N GLY A 151 -6.60 5.97 5.38
CA GLY A 151 -7.87 5.26 5.59
C GLY A 151 -8.18 4.18 4.55
N GLY A 152 -7.18 3.74 3.77
CA GLY A 152 -7.34 2.65 2.81
C GLY A 152 -7.49 1.28 3.49
N ASN A 153 -7.99 0.31 2.73
CA ASN A 153 -8.08 -1.08 3.15
C ASN A 153 -7.10 -1.93 2.34
N LEU A 154 -6.01 -2.37 2.98
CA LEU A 154 -4.95 -3.20 2.43
C LEU A 154 -4.95 -4.60 3.07
N THR A 155 -6.10 -5.05 3.60
CA THR A 155 -6.17 -6.35 4.28
C THR A 155 -5.78 -7.47 3.34
N SER A 156 -4.84 -8.33 3.77
CA SER A 156 -4.35 -9.46 2.99
C SER A 156 -3.74 -9.12 1.63
N THR A 157 -3.20 -7.91 1.50
CA THR A 157 -2.41 -7.47 0.33
C THR A 157 -0.99 -8.05 0.41
N ASP A 158 -0.38 -8.34 -0.74
CA ASP A 158 1.04 -8.66 -0.84
C ASP A 158 1.85 -7.41 -1.23
N LEU A 159 2.57 -6.87 -0.24
CA LEU A 159 3.47 -5.72 -0.32
C LEU A 159 4.93 -6.12 -0.12
N THR A 160 5.30 -7.38 -0.39
CA THR A 160 6.67 -7.86 -0.25
C THR A 160 7.65 -6.99 -1.04
N GLY A 161 8.68 -6.47 -0.38
CA GLY A 161 9.74 -5.65 -1.01
C GLY A 161 9.25 -4.36 -1.67
N VAL A 162 8.04 -3.88 -1.36
CA VAL A 162 7.50 -2.64 -1.91
C VAL A 162 8.22 -1.42 -1.35
N GLU A 163 8.40 -0.40 -2.19
CA GLU A 163 8.90 0.90 -1.78
C GLU A 163 7.75 1.82 -1.32
N LEU A 164 7.70 2.12 -0.03
CA LEU A 164 6.71 2.97 0.66
C LEU A 164 7.38 4.13 1.41
N SER A 165 8.66 4.42 1.16
CA SER A 165 9.38 5.49 1.86
C SER A 165 8.62 6.81 1.74
N LYS A 166 8.47 7.49 2.89
CA LYS A 166 7.78 8.77 3.02
C LYS A 166 6.30 8.75 2.57
N ALA A 167 5.69 7.59 2.40
CA ALA A 167 4.26 7.47 2.13
C ALA A 167 3.43 7.84 3.38
N ASN A 168 2.21 8.29 3.16
CA ASN A 168 1.24 8.47 4.25
C ASN A 168 0.18 7.36 4.18
N VAL A 169 0.26 6.42 5.11
CA VAL A 169 -0.63 5.26 5.25
C VAL A 169 -1.48 5.38 6.53
N SER A 170 -1.51 6.56 7.17
CA SER A 170 -2.19 6.76 8.45
C SER A 170 -3.67 6.34 8.45
N GLY A 171 -4.11 5.78 9.57
CA GLY A 171 -5.50 5.31 9.76
C GLY A 171 -5.94 4.15 8.86
N SER A 172 -5.04 3.57 8.07
CA SER A 172 -5.38 2.48 7.15
C SER A 172 -5.47 1.12 7.86
N ASN A 173 -6.25 0.22 7.29
CA ASN A 173 -6.27 -1.17 7.71
C ASN A 173 -5.31 -1.99 6.85
N ILE A 174 -4.22 -2.47 7.46
CA ILE A 174 -3.13 -3.24 6.87
C ILE A 174 -3.01 -4.61 7.58
N SER A 175 -4.11 -5.10 8.16
CA SER A 175 -4.11 -6.36 8.91
C SER A 175 -3.88 -7.56 7.99
N ASN A 176 -3.17 -8.59 8.47
CA ASN A 176 -2.82 -9.81 7.72
C ASN A 176 -2.10 -9.55 6.38
N THR A 177 -1.43 -8.41 6.24
CA THR A 177 -0.68 -8.02 5.04
C THR A 177 0.73 -8.60 5.08
N ILE A 178 1.30 -8.88 3.91
CA ILE A 178 2.71 -9.29 3.79
C ILE A 178 3.53 -8.07 3.39
N LEU A 179 4.39 -7.60 4.29
CA LEU A 179 5.30 -6.45 4.16
C LEU A 179 6.77 -6.87 4.32
N ASN A 180 7.07 -8.16 4.15
CA ASN A 180 8.42 -8.69 4.30
C ASN A 180 9.41 -7.93 3.41
N GLY A 181 10.48 -7.39 4.00
CA GLY A 181 11.49 -6.59 3.32
C GLY A 181 10.98 -5.29 2.67
N ALA A 182 9.77 -4.83 3.00
CA ALA A 182 9.24 -3.56 2.49
C ALA A 182 10.03 -2.36 3.03
N TRP A 183 10.10 -1.29 2.24
CA TRP A 183 10.83 -0.07 2.54
C TRP A 183 9.84 0.98 3.01
N LEU A 184 9.73 1.19 4.31
CA LEU A 184 8.73 2.06 4.95
C LEU A 184 9.38 3.29 5.60
N SER A 185 10.66 3.53 5.35
CA SER A 185 11.43 4.52 6.07
C SER A 185 10.85 5.93 5.91
N GLY A 186 10.69 6.62 7.04
CA GLY A 186 10.05 7.93 7.12
C GLY A 186 8.56 7.97 6.75
N ALA A 187 7.89 6.82 6.61
CA ALA A 187 6.45 6.79 6.36
C ALA A 187 5.64 7.25 7.59
N ASP A 188 4.45 7.80 7.34
CA ASP A 188 3.45 8.04 8.37
C ASP A 188 2.46 6.87 8.40
N MET A 189 2.54 6.05 9.43
CA MET A 189 1.69 4.90 9.70
C MET A 189 0.91 5.06 11.00
N SER A 190 0.72 6.30 11.47
CA SER A 190 -0.01 6.56 12.72
C SER A 190 -1.45 6.04 12.67
N GLY A 191 -1.89 5.44 13.78
CA GLY A 191 -3.24 4.88 13.90
C GLY A 191 -3.59 3.76 12.93
N THR A 192 -2.60 3.11 12.30
CA THR A 192 -2.84 1.97 11.41
C THR A 192 -3.21 0.70 12.18
N LEU A 193 -3.93 -0.20 11.50
CA LEU A 193 -4.18 -1.56 11.99
C LEU A 193 -3.26 -2.53 11.23
N LEU A 194 -2.28 -3.10 11.92
CA LEU A 194 -1.25 -4.00 11.41
C LEU A 194 -1.36 -5.40 12.07
N VAL A 195 -2.52 -5.72 12.63
CA VAL A 195 -2.77 -6.97 13.36
C VAL A 195 -2.36 -8.17 12.52
N LYS A 196 -1.48 -9.02 13.06
CA LYS A 196 -0.97 -10.25 12.42
C LYS A 196 -0.36 -10.04 11.03
N SER A 197 0.14 -8.85 10.74
CA SER A 197 0.90 -8.61 9.50
C SER A 197 2.32 -9.18 9.62
N ALA A 198 2.89 -9.55 8.47
CA ALA A 198 4.26 -10.03 8.38
C ALA A 198 5.16 -8.89 7.90
N LEU A 199 6.09 -8.44 8.73
CA LEU A 199 7.05 -7.37 8.49
C LEU A 199 8.50 -7.87 8.65
N THR A 200 8.76 -9.16 8.42
CA THR A 200 10.09 -9.76 8.58
C THR A 200 11.10 -9.00 7.73
N GLY A 201 12.16 -8.47 8.37
CA GLY A 201 13.21 -7.70 7.70
C GLY A 201 12.75 -6.39 7.04
N ALA A 202 11.57 -5.87 7.38
CA ALA A 202 11.09 -4.59 6.87
C ALA A 202 11.92 -3.41 7.40
N TRP A 203 11.98 -2.33 6.62
CA TRP A 203 12.75 -1.13 6.92
C TRP A 203 11.77 -0.04 7.39
N LEU A 204 11.59 0.07 8.69
CA LEU A 204 10.67 1.00 9.38
C LEU A 204 11.43 2.17 10.01
N ASN A 205 12.61 2.51 9.49
CA ASN A 205 13.45 3.53 10.10
C ASN A 205 12.77 4.92 10.07
N MET A 206 12.79 5.63 11.19
CA MET A 206 12.13 6.94 11.33
C MET A 206 10.62 6.95 10.99
N THR A 207 9.97 5.80 11.02
CA THR A 207 8.54 5.68 10.73
C THR A 207 7.73 6.21 11.91
N ASN A 208 6.64 6.91 11.63
CA ASN A 208 5.66 7.26 12.66
C ASN A 208 4.61 6.15 12.78
N LEU A 209 4.66 5.36 13.85
CA LEU A 209 3.69 4.32 14.17
C LEU A 209 2.77 4.71 15.33
N THR A 210 2.78 5.96 15.79
CA THR A 210 2.04 6.39 16.99
C THR A 210 0.59 5.86 17.03
N GLY A 211 0.22 5.19 18.11
CA GLY A 211 -1.13 4.67 18.35
C GLY A 211 -1.61 3.60 17.38
N SER A 212 -0.71 3.00 16.59
CA SER A 212 -1.05 1.87 15.73
C SER A 212 -1.22 0.57 16.52
N ASN A 213 -1.87 -0.42 15.91
CA ASN A 213 -2.05 -1.75 16.48
C ASN A 213 -1.25 -2.78 15.69
N LEU A 214 -0.15 -3.27 16.26
CA LEU A 214 0.72 -4.32 15.74
C LEU A 214 0.57 -5.64 16.52
N SER A 215 -0.58 -5.86 17.19
CA SER A 215 -0.79 -7.09 17.96
C SER A 215 -0.62 -8.35 17.09
N GLY A 216 0.22 -9.26 17.56
CA GLY A 216 0.60 -10.50 16.87
C GLY A 216 1.33 -10.31 15.54
N ALA A 217 1.82 -9.10 15.22
CA ALA A 217 2.61 -8.86 14.02
C ALA A 217 4.00 -9.49 14.12
N ASP A 218 4.56 -9.92 12.99
CA ASP A 218 5.92 -10.47 12.90
C ASP A 218 6.90 -9.42 12.37
N LEU A 219 7.67 -8.81 13.26
CA LEU A 219 8.71 -7.82 12.98
C LEU A 219 10.12 -8.41 13.11
N SER A 220 10.28 -9.75 13.03
CA SER A 220 11.59 -10.38 13.22
C SER A 220 12.63 -9.80 12.24
N GLY A 221 13.78 -9.38 12.77
CA GLY A 221 14.86 -8.76 12.00
C GLY A 221 14.51 -7.43 11.31
N ALA A 222 13.34 -6.84 11.60
CA ALA A 222 12.97 -5.53 11.05
C ALA A 222 13.86 -4.43 11.63
N SER A 223 14.12 -3.39 10.84
CA SER A 223 14.83 -2.20 11.31
C SER A 223 13.82 -1.12 11.69
N LEU A 224 13.71 -0.81 12.97
CA LEU A 224 12.88 0.27 13.53
C LEU A 224 13.74 1.41 14.08
N TYR A 225 14.91 1.64 13.49
CA TYR A 225 15.86 2.65 13.96
C TYR A 225 15.19 4.02 14.00
N ALA A 226 15.19 4.65 15.18
CA ALA A 226 14.53 5.93 15.44
C ALA A 226 13.04 6.00 15.06
N ALA A 227 12.33 4.86 15.03
CA ALA A 227 10.89 4.85 14.81
C ALA A 227 10.13 5.39 16.02
N ASN A 228 9.01 6.07 15.78
CA ASN A 228 8.11 6.51 16.83
C ASN A 228 6.99 5.47 17.05
N LEU A 229 7.10 4.70 18.13
CA LEU A 229 6.19 3.64 18.56
C LEU A 229 5.36 4.07 19.80
N THR A 230 5.19 5.39 20.01
CA THR A 230 4.44 5.90 21.18
C THR A 230 3.02 5.34 21.20
N GLY A 231 2.63 4.73 22.32
CA GLY A 231 1.28 4.19 22.53
C GLY A 231 0.87 3.06 21.58
N VAL A 232 1.83 2.39 20.94
CA VAL A 232 1.56 1.27 20.03
C VAL A 232 1.18 0.02 20.81
N ASP A 233 0.19 -0.72 20.30
CA ASP A 233 -0.10 -2.07 20.77
C ASP A 233 0.81 -3.09 20.07
N LEU A 234 1.78 -3.65 20.79
CA LEU A 234 2.71 -4.70 20.35
C LEU A 234 2.42 -6.03 21.07
N THR A 235 1.20 -6.23 21.59
CA THR A 235 0.86 -7.46 22.31
C THR A 235 1.08 -8.69 21.45
N ASP A 236 1.76 -9.70 21.99
CA ASP A 236 2.12 -10.95 21.28
C ASP A 236 2.94 -10.75 19.98
N ALA A 237 3.50 -9.56 19.74
CA ALA A 237 4.30 -9.29 18.54
C ALA A 237 5.68 -9.95 18.61
N ASN A 238 6.19 -10.40 17.46
CA ASN A 238 7.54 -10.95 17.34
C ASN A 238 8.52 -9.85 16.90
N LEU A 239 9.42 -9.44 17.77
CA LEU A 239 10.48 -8.45 17.53
C LEU A 239 11.87 -9.10 17.58
N GLU A 240 11.97 -10.43 17.42
CA GLU A 240 13.23 -11.15 17.50
C GLU A 240 14.28 -10.56 16.55
N GLY A 241 15.44 -10.17 17.07
CA GLY A 241 16.53 -9.57 16.28
C GLY A 241 16.21 -8.22 15.65
N ALA A 242 15.09 -7.58 15.99
CA ALA A 242 14.74 -6.26 15.45
C ALA A 242 15.67 -5.17 15.97
N ASN A 243 15.95 -4.15 15.15
CA ASN A 243 16.72 -2.99 15.56
C ASN A 243 15.79 -1.89 16.09
N LEU A 244 15.82 -1.65 17.41
CA LEU A 244 15.02 -0.63 18.10
C LEU A 244 15.87 0.56 18.58
N VAL A 245 17.14 0.66 18.18
CA VAL A 245 18.01 1.77 18.58
C VAL A 245 17.37 3.10 18.19
N GLY A 246 17.28 4.03 19.15
CA GLY A 246 16.65 5.34 19.01
C GLY A 246 15.12 5.33 18.94
N ALA A 247 14.48 4.16 18.93
CA ALA A 247 13.03 4.06 18.85
C ALA A 247 12.37 4.56 20.14
N ASN A 248 11.23 5.24 20.01
CA ASN A 248 10.43 5.71 21.15
C ASN A 248 9.23 4.78 21.36
N LEU A 249 9.28 3.92 22.38
CA LEU A 249 8.23 3.00 22.81
C LEU A 249 7.42 3.54 24.01
N GLY A 250 7.38 4.86 24.19
CA GLY A 250 6.68 5.50 25.29
C GLY A 250 5.20 5.09 25.35
N GLY A 251 4.79 4.43 26.43
CA GLY A 251 3.41 3.95 26.57
C GLY A 251 3.01 2.78 25.67
N ALA A 252 3.93 2.16 24.94
CA ALA A 252 3.65 0.98 24.13
C ALA A 252 3.26 -0.24 24.98
N ASP A 253 2.45 -1.14 24.44
CA ASP A 253 2.02 -2.37 25.12
C ASP A 253 2.80 -3.58 24.56
N LEU A 254 3.76 -4.09 25.33
CA LEU A 254 4.70 -5.17 24.97
C LEU A 254 4.34 -6.51 25.66
N ARG A 255 3.14 -6.65 26.23
CA ARG A 255 2.73 -7.90 26.91
C ARG A 255 2.78 -9.09 25.94
N GLY A 256 3.43 -10.17 26.35
CA GLY A 256 3.64 -11.35 25.49
C GLY A 256 4.58 -11.16 24.29
N ALA A 257 5.15 -9.96 24.07
CA ALA A 257 6.03 -9.71 22.93
C ALA A 257 7.37 -10.46 23.07
N ASN A 258 7.92 -10.90 21.93
CA ASN A 258 9.24 -11.53 21.87
C ASN A 258 10.30 -10.52 21.40
N LEU A 259 11.17 -10.03 22.28
CA LEU A 259 12.29 -9.14 21.95
C LEU A 259 13.66 -9.84 22.02
N LEU A 260 13.72 -11.17 21.93
CA LEU A 260 15.01 -11.89 21.98
C LEU A 260 15.97 -11.38 20.89
N GLY A 261 17.20 -11.05 21.29
CA GLY A 261 18.22 -10.54 20.37
C GLY A 261 17.92 -9.16 19.76
N ALA A 262 16.83 -8.47 20.15
CA ALA A 262 16.56 -7.13 19.67
C ALA A 262 17.65 -6.14 20.12
N LEU A 263 18.07 -5.26 19.22
CA LEU A 263 19.06 -4.23 19.51
C LEU A 263 18.36 -3.00 20.10
N THR A 264 18.56 -2.72 21.37
CA THR A 264 17.94 -1.58 22.05
C THR A 264 18.94 -0.52 22.49
N ARG A 265 20.24 -0.83 22.49
CA ARG A 265 21.31 0.07 22.94
C ARG A 265 22.15 0.52 21.76
N VAL A 266 22.51 1.80 21.75
CA VAL A 266 23.32 2.40 20.67
C VAL A 266 24.70 1.75 20.57
N ASN A 267 25.28 1.28 21.68
CA ASN A 267 26.60 0.65 21.70
C ASN A 267 26.64 -0.74 21.03
N ASP A 268 25.49 -1.39 20.89
CA ASP A 268 25.37 -2.70 20.24
C ASP A 268 25.16 -2.56 18.73
N PHE A 269 25.20 -1.32 18.21
CA PHE A 269 24.83 -0.99 16.85
C PHE A 269 25.82 -0.04 16.18
N VAL A 270 26.19 -0.35 14.94
CA VAL A 270 27.06 0.51 14.12
C VAL A 270 26.20 1.34 13.18
N VAL A 271 25.96 2.60 13.51
CA VAL A 271 25.08 3.50 12.73
C VAL A 271 25.52 3.63 11.27
N ASP A 272 26.83 3.66 11.00
CA ASP A 272 27.38 3.75 9.64
C ASP A 272 27.10 2.52 8.77
N SER A 273 26.59 1.42 9.35
CA SER A 273 26.17 0.24 8.59
C SER A 273 24.78 0.39 7.95
N ILE A 274 24.02 1.42 8.32
CA ILE A 274 22.70 1.67 7.73
C ILE A 274 22.84 2.25 6.32
N THR A 275 22.46 1.46 5.33
CA THR A 275 22.43 1.85 3.91
C THR A 275 21.06 2.40 3.46
N ASP A 276 20.23 2.81 4.42
CA ASP A 276 18.88 3.33 4.19
C ASP A 276 18.92 4.70 3.48
N PRO A 277 18.33 4.84 2.29
CA PRO A 277 18.29 6.10 1.56
C PRO A 277 17.77 7.28 2.40
N VAL A 278 16.72 7.08 3.20
CA VAL A 278 16.11 8.14 4.02
C VAL A 278 17.07 8.64 5.10
N ILE A 279 17.85 7.75 5.70
CA ILE A 279 18.85 8.12 6.72
C ILE A 279 20.08 8.75 6.08
N THR A 280 20.49 8.27 4.92
CA THR A 280 21.65 8.83 4.21
C THR A 280 21.41 10.26 3.71
N GLU A 281 20.15 10.65 3.51
CA GLU A 281 19.75 12.03 3.16
C GLU A 281 19.87 13.02 4.34
N LEU A 282 19.93 12.54 5.59
CA LEU A 282 20.09 13.41 6.75
C LEU A 282 21.48 14.01 6.82
N ASN A 283 21.54 15.23 7.37
CA ASN A 283 22.82 15.82 7.75
C ASN A 283 23.42 15.09 8.97
N GLU A 284 24.71 15.32 9.22
CA GLU A 284 25.46 14.64 10.28
C GLU A 284 24.90 14.90 11.69
N ALA A 285 24.43 16.12 11.96
CA ALA A 285 23.88 16.48 13.26
C ALA A 285 22.55 15.76 13.54
N ASP A 286 21.66 15.72 12.54
CA ASP A 286 20.38 15.01 12.64
C ASP A 286 20.62 13.51 12.80
N ARG A 287 21.53 12.93 12.01
CA ARG A 287 21.89 11.50 12.12
C ARG A 287 22.47 11.15 13.49
N ALA A 288 23.35 11.99 14.03
CA ALA A 288 23.92 11.81 15.36
C ALA A 288 22.84 11.90 16.46
N ALA A 289 21.82 12.74 16.28
CA ALA A 289 20.71 12.84 17.23
C ALA A 289 19.82 11.58 17.27
N LEU A 290 19.80 10.76 16.22
CA LEU A 290 19.06 9.49 16.20
C LEU A 290 19.76 8.35 16.94
N ALA A 291 21.07 8.48 17.16
CA ALA A 291 21.91 7.44 17.78
C ALA A 291 21.78 7.46 19.30
N GLN A 292 20.64 7.00 19.80
CA GLN A 292 20.33 6.89 21.23
C GLN A 292 19.81 5.48 21.55
N ASP A 293 19.78 5.13 22.83
CA ASP A 293 19.10 3.91 23.27
C ASP A 293 17.59 4.02 22.99
N ALA A 294 16.91 2.89 22.88
CA ALA A 294 15.45 2.85 22.81
C ALA A 294 14.83 3.46 24.09
N ASP A 295 13.80 4.29 23.95
CA ASP A 295 13.03 4.81 25.08
C ASP A 295 11.85 3.87 25.36
N LEU A 296 11.89 3.17 26.50
CA LEU A 296 10.82 2.28 26.94
C LEU A 296 10.00 2.85 28.10
N CYS A 297 10.16 4.13 28.45
CA CYS A 297 9.47 4.69 29.61
C CYS A 297 7.95 4.69 29.45
N GLY A 298 7.23 4.19 30.45
CA GLY A 298 5.79 4.03 30.42
C GLY A 298 5.29 2.86 29.57
N SER A 299 6.18 2.14 28.88
CA SER A 299 5.79 0.89 28.20
C SER A 299 5.26 -0.12 29.20
N ARG A 300 4.34 -0.98 28.76
CA ARG A 300 3.68 -2.01 29.58
C ARG A 300 4.21 -3.37 29.16
N TYR A 301 4.54 -4.22 30.12
CA TYR A 301 5.02 -5.59 29.86
C TYR A 301 4.48 -6.56 30.91
N ASP A 302 4.58 -7.87 30.67
CA ASP A 302 4.17 -8.90 31.61
C ASP A 302 5.26 -9.97 31.78
N GLN A 303 4.94 -11.05 32.50
CA GLN A 303 5.86 -12.17 32.73
C GLN A 303 6.13 -13.01 31.47
N GLN A 304 5.34 -12.83 30.40
CA GLN A 304 5.50 -13.54 29.14
C GLN A 304 6.35 -12.76 28.14
N THR A 305 6.47 -11.44 28.32
CA THR A 305 7.38 -10.60 27.53
C THR A 305 8.81 -11.14 27.61
N GLN A 306 9.40 -11.45 26.46
CA GLN A 306 10.77 -11.96 26.36
C GLN A 306 11.70 -10.80 26.02
N TRP A 307 12.76 -10.62 26.81
CA TRP A 307 13.70 -9.50 26.67
C TRP A 307 15.04 -9.96 26.08
N PRO A 308 15.84 -9.07 25.47
CA PRO A 308 17.21 -9.40 25.07
C PRO A 308 18.05 -9.90 26.24
N ASP A 309 19.09 -10.68 25.94
CA ASP A 309 20.03 -11.18 26.95
C ASP A 309 20.71 -10.02 27.70
N MET A 310 20.80 -10.14 29.04
CA MET A 310 21.38 -9.12 29.91
C MET A 310 20.72 -7.74 29.80
N PHE A 311 19.46 -7.68 29.37
CA PHE A 311 18.68 -6.46 29.31
C PHE A 311 18.18 -6.04 30.70
N GLU A 312 18.46 -4.80 31.08
CA GLU A 312 17.93 -4.19 32.29
C GLU A 312 16.65 -3.42 31.94
N ILE A 313 15.50 -3.93 32.38
CA ILE A 313 14.21 -3.28 32.15
C ILE A 313 14.19 -1.93 32.88
N PRO A 314 13.92 -0.80 32.19
CA PRO A 314 13.87 0.51 32.82
C PRO A 314 12.83 0.58 33.96
N THR A 315 13.15 1.26 35.05
CA THR A 315 12.24 1.41 36.21
C THR A 315 10.96 2.19 35.89
N CYS A 316 10.98 2.96 34.81
CA CYS A 316 9.82 3.67 34.28
C CYS A 316 8.88 2.78 33.43
N ALA A 317 9.28 1.55 33.08
CA ALA A 317 8.40 0.58 32.44
C ALA A 317 7.46 -0.06 33.48
N ILE A 318 6.26 -0.41 33.06
CA ILE A 318 5.15 -0.80 33.92
C ILE A 318 4.92 -2.31 33.78
N LEU A 319 5.20 -3.06 34.83
CA LEU A 319 4.79 -4.46 34.92
C LEU A 319 3.27 -4.54 35.11
N VAL A 320 2.61 -5.30 34.24
CA VAL A 320 1.18 -5.63 34.31
C VAL A 320 1.08 -7.10 34.72
N GLU A 321 0.31 -7.37 35.78
CA GLU A 321 0.05 -8.73 36.28
C GLU A 321 -0.86 -9.56 35.36
#